data_AF-A0A436G1K4-F1
#
_entry.id   AF-A0A436G1K4-F1
#
_cell.length_a   1.000
_cell.length_b   1.000
_cell.length_c   1.000
_cell.angle_alpha   90.00
_cell.angle_beta   90.00
_cell.angle_gamma   90.00
#
_symmetry.space_group_name_H-M   'P 1'
#
loop_
_entity.id
_entity.type
_entity.pdbx_description
1 polymer ?
#
loop_
_entity_poly.entity_id
_entity_poly.type
_entity_poly.pdbx_seq_one_letter_code
_entity_poly.pdbx_strand_id
1 'polypeptide(L)'
;MKNRIVLFGLASLVLLCFLAAGGYLYFRSFSPDRDKYPVRGIDVSHHQGQIDWRRVAADDVAFAVIKATEGGDHVDDAFARNLEEARAAGLAVGAYHFFTFCRPGADQAKNFISVVPHDQSLLPPVVDIEF
;
A
#
# COMPACT_ATOMS: atom_id res chain seq x y z
N MET A 1 17.85 -24.69 -43.79
CA MET A 1 18.17 -23.66 -42.77
C MET A 1 16.96 -22.82 -42.38
N LYS A 2 16.19 -22.24 -43.32
CA LYS A 2 14.95 -21.47 -43.06
C LYS A 2 13.95 -22.16 -42.12
N ASN A 3 13.63 -23.44 -42.34
CA ASN A 3 12.63 -24.17 -41.54
C ASN A 3 13.03 -24.35 -40.07
N ARG A 4 14.34 -24.44 -39.78
CA ARG A 4 14.85 -24.54 -38.40
C ARG A 4 14.72 -23.20 -37.67
N ILE A 5 14.98 -22.09 -38.37
CA ILE A 5 14.81 -20.73 -37.82
C ILE A 5 13.32 -20.46 -37.50
N VAL A 6 12.41 -20.84 -38.40
CA VAL A 6 10.96 -20.72 -38.17
C VAL A 6 10.52 -21.57 -36.99
N LEU A 7 11.01 -22.82 -36.89
CA LEU A 7 10.69 -23.72 -35.78
C LEU A 7 11.18 -23.18 -34.43
N PHE A 8 12.42 -22.69 -34.35
CA PHE A 8 12.95 -22.09 -33.12
C PHE A 8 12.21 -20.82 -32.74
N GLY A 9 11.86 -19.95 -33.71
CA GLY A 9 11.06 -18.76 -33.45
C GLY A 9 9.67 -19.09 -32.89
N LEU A 10 8.99 -20.09 -33.44
CA LEU A 10 7.71 -20.59 -32.93
C LEU A 10 7.83 -21.18 -31.53
N ALA A 11 8.87 -21.99 -31.28
CA ALA A 11 9.12 -22.57 -29.95
C ALA A 11 9.40 -21.49 -28.89
N SER A 12 10.18 -20.45 -29.23
CA SER A 12 10.43 -19.32 -28.34
C SER A 12 9.17 -18.51 -28.06
N LEU A 13 8.31 -18.29 -29.06
CA LEU A 13 7.03 -17.59 -28.87
C LEU A 13 6.10 -18.38 -27.95
N VAL A 14 5.99 -19.70 -28.15
CA VAL A 14 5.19 -20.58 -27.28
C VAL A 14 5.71 -20.55 -25.84
N LEU A 15 7.03 -20.62 -25.65
CA LEU A 15 7.65 -20.51 -24.32
C LEU A 15 7.35 -19.15 -23.67
N LEU A 16 7.46 -18.05 -24.41
CA LEU A 16 7.11 -16.71 -23.91
C LEU A 16 5.63 -16.61 -23.51
N CYS A 17 4.72 -17.19 -24.29
CA CYS A 17 3.31 -17.25 -23.94
C CYS A 17 3.07 -18.07 -22.66
N PHE A 18 3.76 -19.21 -22.48
CA PHE A 18 3.67 -19.99 -21.25
C PHE A 18 4.24 -19.24 -20.03
N LEU A 19 5.37 -18.53 -20.19
CA LEU A 19 5.94 -17.71 -19.12
C LEU A 19 5.01 -16.55 -18.75
N ALA A 20 4.43 -15.87 -19.73
CA ALA A 20 3.48 -14.79 -19.51
C ALA A 20 2.19 -15.28 -18.84
N ALA A 21 1.61 -16.40 -19.31
CA ALA A 21 0.42 -17.00 -18.71
C ALA A 21 0.70 -17.52 -17.30
N GLY A 22 1.84 -18.18 -17.09
CA GLY A 22 2.28 -18.64 -15.78
C GLY A 22 2.47 -17.47 -14.81
N GLY A 23 3.11 -16.39 -15.25
CA GLY A 23 3.26 -15.16 -14.46
C GLY A 23 1.90 -14.54 -14.12
N TYR A 24 1.01 -14.38 -15.11
CA TYR A 24 -0.33 -13.84 -14.89
C TYR A 24 -1.13 -14.65 -13.86
N LEU A 25 -1.11 -15.98 -13.95
CA LEU A 25 -1.80 -16.86 -13.00
C LEU A 25 -1.18 -16.84 -11.61
N TYR A 26 0.16 -16.78 -11.52
CA TYR A 26 0.87 -16.69 -10.26
C TYR A 26 0.54 -15.39 -9.51
N PHE A 27 0.63 -14.23 -10.18
CA PHE A 27 0.35 -12.94 -9.56
C PHE A 27 -1.14 -12.71 -9.29
N ARG A 28 -2.05 -13.31 -10.07
CA ARG A 28 -3.50 -13.23 -9.80
C ARG A 28 -3.88 -13.79 -8.42
N SER A 29 -3.09 -14.72 -7.88
CA SER A 29 -3.34 -15.31 -6.55
C SER A 29 -2.94 -14.41 -5.38
N PHE A 30 -2.22 -13.31 -5.63
CA PHE A 30 -1.78 -12.39 -4.57
C PHE A 30 -2.80 -11.30 -4.22
N SER A 31 -3.95 -11.25 -4.89
CA SER A 31 -5.03 -10.32 -4.56
C SER A 31 -6.24 -11.09 -4.03
N PRO A 32 -6.88 -10.61 -2.93
CA PRO A 32 -8.17 -11.13 -2.50
C PRO A 32 -9.20 -11.12 -3.63
N ASP A 33 -10.13 -12.07 -3.58
CA ASP A 33 -11.26 -12.14 -4.50
C ASP A 33 -12.06 -10.83 -4.45
N ARG A 34 -12.23 -10.17 -5.61
CA ARG A 34 -12.86 -8.84 -5.70
C ARG A 34 -14.37 -8.88 -5.51
N ASP A 35 -15.01 -10.00 -5.83
CA ASP A 35 -16.45 -10.16 -5.63
C ASP A 35 -16.76 -10.39 -4.14
N LYS A 36 -15.83 -11.05 -3.42
CA LYS A 36 -15.93 -11.28 -1.98
C LYS A 36 -15.46 -10.09 -1.13
N TYR A 37 -14.44 -9.38 -1.58
CA TYR A 37 -13.82 -8.25 -0.88
C TYR A 37 -13.79 -7.01 -1.79
N PRO A 38 -14.94 -6.36 -2.03
CA PRO A 38 -15.07 -5.29 -3.02
C PRO A 38 -14.44 -3.97 -2.56
N VAL A 39 -14.26 -3.77 -1.25
CA VAL A 39 -13.62 -2.57 -0.72
C VAL A 39 -12.13 -2.84 -0.54
N ARG A 40 -11.31 -2.19 -1.36
CA ARG A 40 -9.85 -2.31 -1.31
C ARG A 40 -9.23 -1.06 -0.75
N GLY A 41 -8.13 -1.24 -0.03
CA GLY A 41 -7.32 -0.15 0.49
C GLY A 41 -5.84 -0.48 0.40
N ILE A 42 -5.03 0.53 0.69
CA ILE A 42 -3.58 0.40 0.80
C ILE A 42 -3.12 0.95 2.15
N ASP A 43 -1.97 0.49 2.62
CA ASP A 43 -1.20 1.17 3.65
C ASP A 43 0.12 1.67 3.07
N VAL A 44 0.58 2.83 3.54
CA VAL A 44 1.80 3.47 3.03
C VAL A 44 2.56 4.21 4.13
N SER A 45 3.84 4.44 3.89
CA SER A 45 4.78 5.17 4.73
C SER A 45 5.74 5.99 3.85
N HIS A 46 6.77 6.60 4.44
CA HIS A 46 7.86 7.22 3.68
C HIS A 46 8.58 6.25 2.73
N HIS A 47 8.54 4.93 2.97
CA HIS A 47 9.22 3.95 2.12
C HIS A 47 8.70 3.91 0.68
N GLN A 48 7.45 4.30 0.45
CA GLN A 48 6.86 4.37 -0.90
C GLN A 48 7.29 5.61 -1.69
N GLY A 49 7.97 6.57 -1.06
CA GLY A 49 8.43 7.79 -1.73
C GLY A 49 7.27 8.72 -2.14
N GLN A 50 7.35 9.28 -3.34
CA GLN A 50 6.30 10.14 -3.89
C GLN A 50 5.22 9.28 -4.56
N ILE A 51 3.96 9.49 -4.16
CA ILE A 51 2.81 8.70 -4.62
C ILE A 51 1.95 9.58 -5.54
N ASP A 52 1.57 9.05 -6.70
CA ASP A 52 0.52 9.65 -7.54
C ASP A 52 -0.85 9.23 -7.02
N TRP A 53 -1.38 10.00 -6.07
CA TRP A 53 -2.65 9.70 -5.40
C TRP A 53 -3.86 9.72 -6.32
N ARG A 54 -3.82 10.47 -7.43
CA ARG A 54 -4.90 10.44 -8.44
C ARG A 54 -4.91 9.12 -9.18
N ARG A 55 -3.72 8.61 -9.54
CA ARG A 55 -3.59 7.28 -10.14
C ARG A 55 -4.03 6.18 -9.17
N VAL A 56 -3.69 6.29 -7.89
CA VAL A 56 -4.16 5.36 -6.85
C VAL A 56 -5.68 5.35 -6.76
N ALA A 57 -6.32 6.51 -6.66
CA ALA A 57 -7.78 6.61 -6.60
C ALA A 57 -8.46 6.06 -7.87
N ALA A 58 -7.82 6.18 -9.03
CA ALA A 58 -8.30 5.60 -10.29
C ALA A 58 -8.16 4.07 -10.37
N ASP A 59 -7.35 3.44 -9.51
CA ASP A 59 -7.11 1.97 -9.48
C ASP A 59 -8.01 1.24 -8.47
N ASP A 60 -9.22 1.75 -8.24
CA ASP A 60 -10.24 1.13 -7.38
C ASP A 60 -9.71 0.89 -5.95
N VAL A 61 -8.98 1.88 -5.44
CA VAL A 61 -8.59 2.01 -4.04
C VAL A 61 -9.60 2.94 -3.36
N ALA A 62 -10.27 2.46 -2.33
CA ALA A 62 -11.30 3.20 -1.60
C ALA A 62 -10.73 3.94 -0.38
N PHE A 63 -9.65 3.43 0.20
CA PHE A 63 -9.04 4.03 1.38
C PHE A 63 -7.52 3.84 1.47
N ALA A 64 -6.86 4.70 2.23
CA ALA A 64 -5.45 4.59 2.57
C ALA A 64 -5.23 4.72 4.08
N VAL A 65 -4.41 3.84 4.68
CA VAL A 65 -3.95 3.97 6.06
C VAL A 65 -2.47 4.38 6.05
N ILE A 66 -2.15 5.55 6.58
CA ILE A 66 -0.86 6.20 6.35
C ILE A 66 -0.06 6.17 7.65
N LYS A 67 1.21 5.74 7.60
CA LYS A 67 2.09 5.75 8.76
C LYS A 67 2.21 7.17 9.29
N ALA A 68 1.86 7.37 10.55
CA ALA A 68 2.00 8.67 11.20
C ALA A 68 3.24 8.70 12.10
N THR A 69 3.40 7.68 12.92
CA THR A 69 4.44 7.64 13.96
C THR A 69 4.95 6.23 14.20
N GLU A 70 6.12 6.17 14.81
CA GLU A 70 6.73 4.93 15.30
C GLU A 70 7.31 5.16 16.71
N GLY A 71 7.04 4.25 17.63
CA GLY A 71 7.57 4.35 18.99
C GLY A 71 7.26 5.69 19.69
N GLY A 72 8.16 6.11 20.58
CA GLY A 72 7.90 7.23 21.49
C GLY A 72 8.15 8.62 20.92
N ASP A 73 8.82 8.72 19.77
CA ASP A 73 9.42 9.98 19.30
C ASP A 73 9.56 10.10 17.76
N HIS A 74 9.35 9.03 16.99
CA HIS A 74 9.48 9.10 15.54
C HIS A 74 8.15 9.50 14.88
N VAL A 75 8.24 10.43 13.92
CA VAL A 75 7.16 10.87 13.04
C VAL A 75 7.57 10.53 11.62
N ASP A 76 6.67 9.96 10.83
CA ASP A 76 6.94 9.64 9.44
C ASP A 76 6.96 10.92 8.59
N ASP A 77 8.09 11.22 7.96
CA ASP A 77 8.31 12.46 7.20
C ASP A 77 7.37 12.63 5.99
N ALA A 78 6.73 11.55 5.53
CA ALA A 78 5.76 11.59 4.43
C ALA A 78 4.31 11.73 4.92
N PHE A 79 4.03 11.59 6.22
CA PHE A 79 2.66 11.52 6.76
C PHE A 79 1.80 12.72 6.33
N ALA A 80 2.27 13.94 6.60
CA ALA A 80 1.48 15.15 6.33
C ALA A 80 1.13 15.30 4.84
N ARG A 81 2.12 15.10 3.97
CA ARG A 81 1.94 15.15 2.50
C ARG A 81 0.97 14.06 2.04
N ASN A 82 1.21 12.82 2.44
CA ASN A 82 0.37 11.69 2.04
C ASN A 82 -1.08 11.86 2.51
N LEU A 83 -1.28 12.35 3.74
CA LEU A 83 -2.61 12.59 4.30
C LEU A 83 -3.37 13.65 3.49
N GLU A 84 -2.72 14.77 3.17
CA GLU A 84 -3.30 15.86 2.39
C GLU A 84 -3.62 15.41 0.96
N GLU A 85 -2.65 14.82 0.26
CA GLU A 85 -2.78 14.46 -1.15
C GLU A 85 -3.76 13.29 -1.37
N ALA A 86 -3.76 12.27 -0.51
CA ALA A 86 -4.71 11.16 -0.57
C ALA A 86 -6.14 11.65 -0.36
N ARG A 87 -6.35 12.54 0.61
CA ARG A 87 -7.67 13.15 0.86
C ARG A 87 -8.10 14.01 -0.32
N ALA A 88 -7.19 14.82 -0.88
CA ALA A 88 -7.47 15.64 -2.07
C ALA A 88 -7.82 14.79 -3.31
N ALA A 89 -7.31 13.54 -3.38
CA ALA A 89 -7.69 12.57 -4.40
C ALA A 89 -9.04 11.88 -4.14
N GLY A 90 -9.71 12.18 -3.03
CA GLY A 90 -11.06 11.67 -2.69
C GLY A 90 -11.07 10.35 -1.93
N LEU A 91 -9.93 9.89 -1.43
CA LEU A 91 -9.84 8.65 -0.64
C LEU A 91 -10.30 8.88 0.81
N ALA A 92 -10.91 7.85 1.41
CA ALA A 92 -10.98 7.79 2.86
C ALA A 92 -9.58 7.55 3.43
N VAL A 93 -9.19 8.29 4.47
CA VAL A 93 -7.83 8.24 5.00
C VAL A 93 -7.82 7.90 6.49
N GLY A 94 -6.89 7.04 6.89
CA GLY A 94 -6.59 6.70 8.27
C GLY A 94 -5.11 6.91 8.56
N ALA A 95 -4.76 6.83 9.83
CA ALA A 95 -3.38 6.92 10.31
C ALA A 95 -3.03 5.68 11.14
N TYR A 96 -1.82 5.16 10.99
CA TYR A 96 -1.32 4.07 11.84
C TYR A 96 -0.07 4.45 12.63
N HIS A 97 0.05 3.84 13.80
CA HIS A 97 1.22 3.88 14.66
C HIS A 97 1.97 2.56 14.59
N PHE A 98 3.27 2.58 14.25
CA PHE A 98 4.11 1.39 14.33
C PHE A 98 4.62 1.22 15.77
N PHE A 99 4.12 0.20 16.46
CA PHE A 99 4.40 -0.02 17.86
C PHE A 99 5.80 -0.60 18.07
N THR A 100 6.51 -0.11 19.08
CA THR A 100 7.76 -0.72 19.55
C THR A 100 7.58 -1.37 20.92
N PHE A 101 8.13 -2.58 21.09
CA PHE A 101 8.17 -3.26 22.38
C PHE A 101 9.15 -2.61 23.39
N CYS A 102 9.96 -1.66 22.93
CA CYS A 102 11.05 -1.05 23.73
C CYS A 102 10.64 0.25 24.46
N ARG A 103 9.38 0.68 24.37
CA ARG A 103 8.89 1.93 24.98
C ARG A 103 7.52 1.75 25.65
N PRO A 104 7.18 2.53 26.70
CA PRO A 104 5.85 2.49 27.30
C PRO A 104 4.76 2.88 26.31
N GLY A 105 3.65 2.13 26.28
CA GLY A 105 2.53 2.42 25.38
C GLY A 105 1.92 3.82 25.57
N ALA A 106 1.97 4.37 26.78
CA ALA A 106 1.51 5.74 27.04
C ALA A 106 2.34 6.81 26.31
N ASP A 107 3.65 6.60 26.17
CA ASP A 107 4.52 7.56 25.48
C ASP A 107 4.35 7.45 23.96
N GLN A 108 4.17 6.23 23.46
CA GLN A 108 3.83 5.96 22.07
C GLN A 108 2.47 6.58 21.68
N ALA A 109 1.46 6.43 22.54
CA ALA A 109 0.15 7.05 22.33
C ALA A 109 0.24 8.58 22.31
N LYS A 110 1.03 9.20 23.20
CA LYS A 110 1.27 10.66 23.18
C LYS A 110 1.89 11.11 21.86
N ASN A 111 2.87 10.37 21.34
CA ASN A 111 3.50 10.66 20.04
C ASN A 111 2.47 10.60 18.90
N PHE A 112 1.65 9.53 18.83
CA PHE A 112 0.62 9.44 17.79
C PHE A 112 -0.43 10.57 17.90
N ILE A 113 -0.92 10.85 19.11
CA ILE A 113 -1.94 11.86 19.38
C ILE A 113 -1.44 13.28 19.07
N SER A 114 -0.14 13.57 19.23
CA SER A 114 0.42 14.89 18.93
C SER A 114 0.55 15.17 17.43
N VAL A 115 0.57 14.12 16.59
CA VAL A 115 0.78 14.20 15.14
C VAL A 115 -0.53 14.12 14.35
N VAL A 116 -1.45 13.24 14.74
CA VAL A 116 -2.67 12.97 13.96
C VAL A 116 -3.76 14.01 14.28
N PRO A 117 -4.33 14.71 13.27
CA PRO A 117 -5.38 15.69 13.49
C PRO A 117 -6.66 15.10 14.09
N HIS A 118 -7.22 15.79 15.10
CA HIS A 118 -8.43 15.37 15.82
C HIS A 118 -9.72 15.97 15.25
N ASP A 119 -9.60 17.04 14.48
CA ASP A 119 -10.70 17.83 13.93
C ASP A 119 -11.09 17.42 12.50
N GLN A 120 -10.50 16.33 11.99
CA GLN A 120 -10.74 15.84 10.64
C GLN A 120 -11.49 14.51 10.67
N SER A 121 -12.31 14.27 9.63
CA SER A 121 -12.90 12.96 9.40
C SER A 121 -11.81 12.00 8.93
N LEU A 122 -11.33 11.16 9.83
CA LEU A 122 -10.38 10.07 9.60
C LEU A 122 -11.05 8.72 9.88
N LEU A 123 -10.52 7.66 9.25
CA LEU A 123 -10.78 6.30 9.69
C LEU A 123 -10.25 6.11 11.14
N PRO A 124 -10.76 5.11 11.88
CA PRO A 124 -10.26 4.80 13.22
C PRO A 124 -8.73 4.65 13.24
N PRO A 125 -8.06 5.13 14.31
CA PRO A 125 -6.61 4.98 14.42
C PRO A 125 -6.22 3.51 14.50
N VAL A 126 -5.11 3.15 13.84
CA VAL A 126 -4.60 1.79 13.80
C VAL A 126 -3.32 1.70 14.63
N VAL A 127 -3.21 0.67 15.46
CA VAL A 127 -1.95 0.30 16.12
C VAL A 127 -1.42 -0.93 15.42
N ASP A 128 -0.28 -0.78 14.78
CA ASP A 128 0.44 -1.84 14.11
C ASP A 128 1.43 -2.49 15.10
N ILE A 129 1.26 -3.78 15.37
CA ILE A 129 2.03 -4.55 16.35
C ILE A 129 2.58 -5.80 15.66
N GLU A 130 3.83 -5.70 15.24
CA GLU A 130 4.53 -6.77 14.51
C GLU A 130 6.02 -6.86 14.92
N PHE A 131 6.73 -7.87 14.40
CA PHE A 131 8.12 -8.20 14.75
C PHE A 131 9.12 -7.69 13.71
#